data_AF-A0A3A9Z5Q5-F1
#
_entry.id   AF-A0A3A9Z5Q5-F1
#
_cell.length_a   1.000
_cell.length_b   1.000
_cell.length_c   1.000
_cell.angle_alpha   90.00
_cell.angle_beta   90.00
_cell.angle_gamma   90.00
#
_symmetry.space_group_name_H-M   'P 1'
#
loop_
_entity.id
_entity.type
_entity.pdbx_description
1 polymer ?
#
loop_
_entity_poly.entity_id
_entity_poly.type
_entity_poly.pdbx_seq_one_letter_code
_entity_poly.pdbx_strand_id
1 'polypeptide(L)'
;MTVPSPRPDRPAAKAQHAPEPEAPGPDASMPDASVPDAAPQDAAPQDAAPQDAAVPDPAPQEPAPPAAPAPHAYAPYAPAYPPASEAHAPAYPPAPPAQAPAPAAGGAPARVDYTTALERRVAAAVSRGIGHVTRRTLGSYQTAVVRIGFAATMLAFLLREWPNRDELYGPGSPWGFDLATQFANSQGSFSVLLWSDSGLWFQLFYHFALLSCVGMLLGWRTRASSMMFLVSVLSLQNRSIFMGDGGDNVIHLMALYLALTRCGRVWSLDARRRARGGGDPADPVGVAVWAALGLALFLSLVTGKLDSPVWTAFFGGMWVAHAVWWAVRRRAPGEPRIVCDMLGNLVHNAALLVIMAEVCLIYATAGWYKIQGSRWEDGTAVYYPMNLDYFNPWPELTDLLAGNGTLVTVMSYGTVFVQVGFVFALLNRKAKNVLLVAMIGEHLGIALLMGLPFFSLAMIAMDSVFLPTAFLLWLGSRLGRGAGRLGGGEPAPAAADLPGEARPPQPAEGPRPAWAERG
;
A
#
# COMPACT_ATOMS: atom_id res chain seq x y z
N MET A 1 -37.66 -75.93 19.90
CA MET A 1 -37.11 -77.28 20.15
C MET A 1 -35.90 -77.47 19.24
N THR A 2 -34.74 -77.67 19.86
CA THR A 2 -33.52 -78.40 19.41
C THR A 2 -32.69 -77.98 18.18
N VAL A 3 -31.41 -77.77 18.51
CA VAL A 3 -30.16 -77.51 17.74
C VAL A 3 -29.69 -78.74 16.93
N PRO A 4 -28.84 -78.56 15.89
CA PRO A 4 -27.47 -79.15 15.89
C PRO A 4 -26.41 -78.17 15.29
N SER A 5 -25.46 -77.63 16.05
CA SER A 5 -24.03 -78.02 16.26
C SER A 5 -23.15 -78.31 15.02
N PRO A 6 -21.92 -77.72 14.93
CA PRO A 6 -21.06 -77.72 13.73
C PRO A 6 -19.94 -78.78 13.74
N ARG A 7 -19.31 -79.00 12.59
CA ARG A 7 -18.18 -79.93 12.36
C ARG A 7 -16.86 -79.19 12.04
N PRO A 8 -15.69 -79.85 12.18
CA PRO A 8 -14.49 -79.26 12.80
C PRO A 8 -13.35 -78.90 11.82
N ASP A 9 -12.37 -78.21 12.41
CA ASP A 9 -11.10 -77.68 11.89
C ASP A 9 -10.15 -78.65 11.17
N ARG A 10 -9.36 -78.07 10.24
CA ARG A 10 -8.08 -78.59 9.74
C ARG A 10 -7.08 -77.43 9.55
N PRO A 11 -5.76 -77.70 9.58
CA PRO A 11 -4.84 -77.00 10.48
C PRO A 11 -3.98 -75.93 9.79
N ALA A 12 -3.55 -74.97 10.61
CA ALA A 12 -2.63 -73.89 10.25
C ALA A 12 -1.23 -74.41 9.86
N ALA A 13 -0.73 -73.93 8.73
CA ALA A 13 0.66 -74.10 8.31
C ALA A 13 1.57 -73.11 9.06
N LYS A 14 2.70 -73.64 9.53
CA LYS A 14 3.79 -72.97 10.25
C LYS A 14 4.31 -71.74 9.49
N ALA A 15 4.26 -70.58 10.11
CA ALA A 15 5.13 -69.44 9.79
C ALA A 15 6.32 -69.45 10.76
N GLN A 16 7.52 -69.33 10.20
CA GLN A 16 8.80 -69.38 10.89
C GLN A 16 9.03 -68.10 11.70
N HIS A 17 9.61 -68.27 12.89
CA HIS A 17 10.10 -67.23 13.78
C HIS A 17 11.15 -66.36 13.07
N ALA A 18 10.91 -65.05 12.98
CA ALA A 18 11.93 -64.02 12.80
C ALA A 18 12.05 -63.26 14.14
N PRO A 19 13.26 -62.91 14.61
CA PRO A 19 13.45 -62.34 15.94
C PRO A 19 13.02 -60.86 15.99
N GLU A 20 12.38 -60.47 17.10
CA GLU A 20 12.04 -59.09 17.44
C GLU A 20 13.31 -58.24 17.70
N PRO A 21 13.32 -56.94 17.34
CA PRO A 21 14.37 -56.03 17.79
C PRO A 21 14.13 -55.57 19.23
N GLU A 22 15.10 -55.85 20.10
CA GLU A 22 15.20 -55.40 21.49
C GLU A 22 15.18 -53.87 21.61
N ALA A 23 14.47 -53.35 22.62
CA ALA A 23 14.52 -51.95 23.04
C ALA A 23 15.79 -51.67 23.87
N PRO A 24 16.53 -50.57 23.63
CA PRO A 24 17.71 -50.25 24.44
C PRO A 24 17.31 -49.60 25.77
N GLY A 25 17.85 -50.15 26.87
CA GLY A 25 17.80 -49.57 28.22
C GLY A 25 18.76 -48.38 28.41
N PRO A 26 18.66 -47.68 29.54
CA PRO A 26 19.26 -46.36 29.73
C PRO A 26 20.64 -46.46 30.38
N ASP A 27 21.70 -46.51 29.57
CA ASP A 27 23.03 -46.05 29.97
C ASP A 27 23.99 -46.06 28.77
N ALA A 28 24.16 -44.91 28.14
CA ALA A 28 25.28 -44.66 27.22
C ALA A 28 25.42 -43.14 26.98
N SER A 29 26.48 -42.58 27.56
CA SER A 29 26.94 -41.21 27.42
C SER A 29 27.11 -40.81 25.95
N MET A 30 26.42 -39.74 25.55
CA MET A 30 26.52 -39.14 24.21
C MET A 30 27.86 -38.41 24.02
N PRO A 31 28.53 -38.54 22.85
CA PRO A 31 29.61 -37.65 22.47
C PRO A 31 29.06 -36.30 21.98
N ASP A 32 29.74 -35.25 22.42
CA ASP A 32 29.47 -33.82 22.22
C ASP A 32 29.35 -33.45 20.73
N ALA A 33 28.16 -32.99 20.32
CA ALA A 33 27.94 -32.43 18.98
C ALA A 33 28.13 -30.91 19.05
N SER A 34 29.37 -30.53 18.79
CA SER A 34 29.86 -29.17 18.61
C SER A 34 28.97 -28.34 17.68
N VAL A 35 28.37 -27.30 18.26
CA VAL A 35 27.76 -26.15 17.59
C VAL A 35 28.88 -25.35 16.90
N PRO A 36 28.73 -24.90 15.64
CA PRO A 36 29.72 -24.01 15.03
C PRO A 36 29.61 -22.62 15.66
N ASP A 37 30.76 -22.15 16.18
CA ASP A 37 31.01 -20.88 16.85
C ASP A 37 30.32 -19.68 16.20
N ALA A 38 29.49 -18.99 16.99
CA ALA A 38 29.16 -17.59 16.76
C ALA A 38 30.42 -16.76 17.07
N ALA A 39 30.85 -15.97 16.09
CA ALA A 39 31.97 -15.04 16.23
C ALA A 39 31.75 -14.10 17.45
N PRO A 40 32.81 -13.79 18.22
CA PRO A 40 32.70 -12.93 19.39
C PRO A 40 32.38 -11.49 18.97
N GLN A 41 31.28 -10.95 19.51
CA GLN A 41 31.07 -9.50 19.53
C GLN A 41 32.01 -8.91 20.57
N ASP A 42 33.04 -8.22 20.08
CA ASP A 42 33.96 -7.45 20.91
C ASP A 42 33.18 -6.45 21.78
N ALA A 43 33.32 -6.63 23.08
CA ALA A 43 32.99 -5.63 24.07
C ALA A 43 33.93 -4.43 23.90
N ALA A 44 33.37 -3.24 23.73
CA ALA A 44 34.09 -1.98 23.91
C ALA A 44 33.57 -1.25 25.15
N PRO A 45 34.44 -0.54 25.88
CA PRO A 45 34.32 -0.34 27.32
C PRO A 45 33.53 0.92 27.69
N GLN A 46 32.90 0.86 28.86
CA GLN A 46 32.50 2.04 29.63
C GLN A 46 33.72 2.71 30.28
N ASP A 47 33.60 4.04 30.42
CA ASP A 47 34.39 4.99 31.22
C ASP A 47 35.73 5.53 30.68
N ALA A 48 35.69 6.80 30.24
CA ALA A 48 36.60 7.86 30.70
C ALA A 48 36.12 9.24 30.20
N ALA A 49 35.79 10.13 31.14
CA ALA A 49 35.71 11.57 30.89
C ALA A 49 37.12 12.17 30.68
N PRO A 50 37.23 13.24 29.87
CA PRO A 50 38.07 14.35 30.29
C PRO A 50 37.40 15.72 30.12
N GLN A 51 37.88 16.62 30.97
CA GLN A 51 37.51 18.00 31.21
C GLN A 51 37.89 18.95 30.04
N ASP A 52 37.23 20.11 30.05
CA ASP A 52 37.63 21.41 29.51
C ASP A 52 38.01 21.54 28.02
N ALA A 53 37.05 22.04 27.23
CA ALA A 53 37.34 22.80 26.01
C ALA A 53 36.34 23.95 25.81
N ALA A 54 36.91 25.16 25.88
CA ALA A 54 36.42 26.51 25.59
C ALA A 54 35.08 26.70 24.84
N VAL A 55 34.29 27.61 25.41
CA VAL A 55 33.15 28.35 24.81
C VAL A 55 33.62 29.16 23.59
N PRO A 56 32.96 29.06 22.42
CA PRO A 56 33.11 30.04 21.35
C PRO A 56 32.18 31.25 21.59
N ASP A 57 32.74 32.46 21.44
CA ASP A 57 32.05 33.74 21.51
C ASP A 57 30.81 33.83 20.59
N PRO A 58 29.77 34.58 20.97
CA PRO A 58 28.59 34.79 20.13
C PRO A 58 28.92 35.70 18.93
N ALA A 59 28.45 35.30 17.75
CA ALA A 59 28.56 36.07 16.51
C ALA A 59 27.82 37.42 16.60
N PRO A 60 28.27 38.47 15.87
CA PRO A 60 27.63 39.79 15.89
C PRO A 60 26.20 39.76 15.34
N GLN A 61 25.28 40.46 16.02
CA GLN A 61 23.91 40.71 15.57
C GLN A 61 23.88 41.60 14.33
N GLU A 62 23.24 41.14 13.26
CA GLU A 62 22.86 41.99 12.12
C GLU A 62 21.75 42.98 12.53
N PRO A 63 21.83 44.26 12.11
CA PRO A 63 20.79 45.25 12.38
C PRO A 63 19.52 44.99 11.53
N ALA A 64 18.36 45.21 12.16
CA ALA A 64 17.05 45.02 11.58
C ALA A 64 16.79 45.89 10.33
N PRO A 65 16.08 45.38 9.30
CA PRO A 65 15.65 46.18 8.16
C PRO A 65 14.52 47.16 8.54
N PRO A 66 14.48 48.37 7.95
CA PRO A 66 13.45 49.37 8.26
C PRO A 66 12.06 48.96 7.77
N ALA A 67 11.05 49.40 8.52
CA ALA A 67 9.63 49.12 8.33
C ALA A 67 9.10 49.56 6.95
N ALA A 68 8.31 48.68 6.32
CA ALA A 68 7.59 48.96 5.09
C ALA A 68 6.47 50.01 5.30
N PRO A 69 6.28 50.97 4.36
CA PRO A 69 5.16 51.90 4.42
C PRO A 69 3.83 51.23 4.04
N ALA A 70 2.75 51.72 4.63
CA ALA A 70 1.38 51.24 4.48
C ALA A 70 0.85 51.30 3.03
N PRO A 71 -0.08 50.41 2.63
CA PRO A 71 -0.56 50.32 1.25
C PRO A 71 -1.48 51.50 0.87
N HIS A 72 -1.08 52.22 -0.17
CA HIS A 72 -1.94 53.17 -0.87
C HIS A 72 -3.00 52.42 -1.69
N ALA A 73 -4.24 52.93 -1.62
CA ALA A 73 -5.39 52.42 -2.35
C ALA A 73 -5.22 52.56 -3.87
N TYR A 74 -5.38 51.45 -4.60
CA TYR A 74 -5.46 51.43 -6.05
C TYR A 74 -6.87 51.82 -6.51
N ALA A 75 -6.97 52.92 -7.25
CA ALA A 75 -8.13 53.24 -8.10
C ALA A 75 -7.88 52.69 -9.52
N PRO A 76 -8.89 52.11 -10.20
CA PRO A 76 -8.69 51.50 -11.51
C PRO A 76 -8.70 52.55 -12.64
N TYR A 77 -7.61 52.63 -13.39
CA TYR A 77 -7.53 53.41 -14.63
C TYR A 77 -7.68 52.46 -15.83
N ALA A 78 -8.78 52.60 -16.56
CA ALA A 78 -9.02 51.93 -17.84
C ALA A 78 -8.56 52.85 -18.98
N PRO A 79 -7.67 52.41 -19.91
CA PRO A 79 -7.40 53.18 -21.11
C PRO A 79 -8.45 52.87 -22.18
N ALA A 80 -9.16 53.92 -22.60
CA ALA A 80 -9.98 53.91 -23.82
C ALA A 80 -9.07 53.97 -25.06
N TYR A 81 -9.30 53.07 -26.02
CA TYR A 81 -8.70 53.14 -27.36
C TYR A 81 -9.42 54.19 -28.22
N PRO A 82 -8.70 55.11 -28.90
CA PRO A 82 -9.26 55.83 -30.04
C PRO A 82 -9.02 55.05 -31.37
N PRO A 83 -9.88 55.25 -32.38
CA PRO A 83 -9.90 54.44 -33.59
C PRO A 83 -8.83 54.85 -34.60
N ALA A 84 -8.54 53.93 -35.52
CA ALA A 84 -7.59 54.08 -36.61
C ALA A 84 -7.95 55.21 -37.58
N SER A 85 -6.97 56.04 -37.94
CA SER A 85 -7.02 56.91 -39.12
C SER A 85 -5.70 56.81 -39.90
N GLU A 86 -5.82 56.46 -41.16
CA GLU A 86 -4.76 56.43 -42.17
C GLU A 86 -4.15 57.82 -42.40
N ALA A 87 -2.82 57.93 -42.38
CA ALA A 87 -2.11 59.03 -43.05
C ALA A 87 -0.62 58.71 -43.29
N HIS A 88 -0.28 58.72 -44.57
CA HIS A 88 1.00 58.89 -45.28
C HIS A 88 2.36 58.70 -44.56
N ALA A 89 3.15 57.78 -45.13
CA ALA A 89 4.57 57.59 -44.86
C ALA A 89 5.45 58.68 -45.53
N PRO A 90 6.47 59.22 -44.86
CA PRO A 90 7.48 60.06 -45.51
C PRO A 90 8.56 59.22 -46.21
N ALA A 91 8.94 59.66 -47.40
CA ALA A 91 9.95 59.05 -48.26
C ALA A 91 11.38 59.23 -47.69
N TYR A 92 12.15 58.15 -47.64
CA TYR A 92 13.61 58.16 -47.37
C TYR A 92 14.41 58.31 -48.68
N PRO A 93 15.56 58.99 -48.68
CA PRO A 93 16.45 59.09 -49.85
C PRO A 93 17.12 57.75 -50.21
N PRO A 94 17.57 57.56 -51.48
CA PRO A 94 18.02 56.27 -51.99
C PRO A 94 19.35 55.82 -51.38
N ALA A 95 19.44 54.52 -51.10
CA ALA A 95 20.64 53.86 -50.59
C ALA A 95 21.77 53.80 -51.64
N PRO A 96 23.05 53.85 -51.23
CA PRO A 96 24.19 53.70 -52.13
C PRO A 96 24.28 52.27 -52.72
N PRO A 97 24.95 52.09 -53.87
CA PRO A 97 24.92 50.84 -54.63
C PRO A 97 25.52 49.67 -53.85
N ALA A 98 24.83 48.53 -53.93
CA ALA A 98 25.15 47.29 -53.24
C ALA A 98 26.57 46.78 -53.59
N GLN A 99 27.39 46.59 -52.56
CA GLN A 99 28.58 45.76 -52.67
C GLN A 99 28.14 44.31 -52.92
N ALA A 100 28.72 43.67 -53.94
CA ALA A 100 28.47 42.28 -54.25
C ALA A 100 28.75 41.41 -53.00
N PRO A 101 27.87 40.45 -52.65
CA PRO A 101 28.09 39.61 -51.50
C PRO A 101 29.33 38.75 -51.74
N ALA A 102 30.29 38.81 -50.82
CA ALA A 102 31.42 37.89 -50.76
C ALA A 102 30.89 36.44 -50.75
N PRO A 103 31.56 35.49 -51.41
CA PRO A 103 31.11 34.10 -51.41
C PRO A 103 31.02 33.63 -49.96
N ALA A 104 29.84 33.15 -49.57
CA ALA A 104 29.60 32.60 -48.25
C ALA A 104 30.64 31.51 -47.99
N ALA A 105 31.64 31.81 -47.16
CA ALA A 105 32.50 30.80 -46.58
C ALA A 105 31.56 29.80 -45.91
N GLY A 106 31.56 28.56 -46.41
CA GLY A 106 30.69 27.50 -45.93
C GLY A 106 30.79 27.40 -44.42
N GLY A 107 29.77 27.93 -43.73
CA GLY A 107 29.59 27.71 -42.32
C GLY A 107 29.45 26.21 -42.15
N ALA A 108 30.48 25.58 -41.55
CA ALA A 108 30.42 24.19 -41.15
C ALA A 108 29.09 23.99 -40.40
N PRO A 109 28.33 22.91 -40.67
CA PRO A 109 27.06 22.67 -40.00
C PRO A 109 27.31 22.77 -38.50
N ALA A 110 26.58 23.65 -37.81
CA ALA A 110 26.71 23.86 -36.38
C ALA A 110 26.78 22.48 -35.72
N ARG A 111 27.92 22.16 -35.13
CA ARG A 111 28.16 20.86 -34.50
C ARG A 111 27.12 20.76 -33.39
N VAL A 112 26.07 19.97 -33.61
CA VAL A 112 25.05 19.73 -32.60
C VAL A 112 25.78 18.99 -31.49
N ASP A 113 26.10 19.68 -30.40
CA ASP A 113 26.67 19.04 -29.21
C ASP A 113 25.62 18.09 -28.64
N TYR A 114 25.70 16.83 -29.06
CA TYR A 114 24.78 15.78 -28.67
C TYR A 114 24.79 15.56 -27.15
N THR A 115 25.89 15.88 -26.47
CA THR A 115 26.04 15.85 -25.00
C THR A 115 25.11 16.86 -24.34
N THR A 116 25.13 18.13 -24.74
CA THR A 116 24.21 19.16 -24.19
C THR A 116 22.76 18.92 -24.61
N ALA A 117 22.50 18.27 -25.75
CA ALA A 117 21.14 17.89 -26.15
C ALA A 117 20.60 16.73 -25.30
N LEU A 118 21.43 15.72 -25.01
CA LEU A 118 21.10 14.61 -24.12
C LEU A 118 20.90 15.10 -22.69
N GLU A 119 21.82 15.91 -22.15
CA GLU A 119 21.69 16.51 -20.82
C GLU A 119 20.43 17.36 -20.69
N ARG A 120 20.09 18.20 -21.68
CA ARG A 120 18.84 18.97 -21.67
C ARG A 120 17.61 18.06 -21.75
N ARG A 121 17.66 16.97 -22.52
CA ARG A 121 16.56 16.00 -22.61
C ARG A 121 16.38 15.24 -21.30
N VAL A 122 17.48 14.82 -20.66
CA VAL A 122 17.49 14.15 -19.36
C VAL A 122 17.01 15.11 -18.28
N ALA A 123 17.56 16.32 -18.18
CA ALA A 123 17.11 17.34 -17.23
C ALA A 123 15.64 17.70 -17.42
N ALA A 124 15.17 17.85 -18.66
CA ALA A 124 13.76 18.08 -18.94
C ALA A 124 12.89 16.86 -18.62
N ALA A 125 13.38 15.63 -18.81
CA ALA A 125 12.68 14.40 -18.43
C ALA A 125 12.58 14.25 -16.90
N VAL A 126 13.68 14.54 -16.18
CA VAL A 126 13.74 14.55 -14.72
C VAL A 126 12.83 15.64 -14.16
N SER A 127 12.89 16.87 -14.69
CA SER A 127 12.00 17.97 -14.29
C SER A 127 10.53 17.65 -14.55
N ARG A 128 10.19 17.08 -15.71
CA ARG A 128 8.85 16.57 -15.99
C ARG A 128 8.44 15.46 -15.03
N GLY A 129 9.35 14.53 -14.71
CA GLY A 129 9.12 13.44 -13.78
C GLY A 129 8.84 13.94 -12.36
N ILE A 130 9.70 14.82 -11.84
CA ILE A 130 9.54 15.48 -10.53
C ILE A 130 8.23 16.27 -10.52
N GLY A 131 7.95 17.05 -11.56
CA GLY A 131 6.69 17.78 -11.70
C GLY A 131 5.46 16.86 -11.72
N HIS A 132 5.57 15.68 -12.33
CA HIS A 132 4.48 14.71 -12.38
C HIS A 132 4.21 14.09 -11.01
N VAL A 133 5.25 13.64 -10.30
CA VAL A 133 5.14 12.97 -8.99
C VAL A 133 4.75 13.96 -7.88
N THR A 134 5.18 15.21 -7.95
CA THR A 134 4.82 16.23 -6.95
C THR A 134 3.41 16.77 -7.13
N ARG A 135 2.93 16.92 -8.38
CA ARG A 135 1.62 17.52 -8.67
C ARG A 135 0.47 16.51 -8.69
N ARG A 136 0.74 15.23 -9.03
CA ARG A 136 -0.31 14.22 -9.20
C ARG A 136 -0.24 13.12 -8.15
N THR A 137 -1.42 12.69 -7.74
CA THR A 137 -1.64 11.50 -6.91
C THR A 137 -1.76 10.30 -7.87
N LEU A 138 -0.71 9.49 -7.98
CA LEU A 138 -0.69 8.34 -8.89
C LEU A 138 -1.54 7.19 -8.34
N GLY A 139 -2.05 6.31 -9.20
CA GLY A 139 -2.76 5.10 -8.75
C GLY A 139 -3.96 5.34 -7.83
N SER A 140 -4.71 6.43 -8.02
CA SER A 140 -5.83 6.79 -7.14
C SER A 140 -6.93 5.74 -7.09
N TYR A 141 -7.23 5.09 -8.22
CA TYR A 141 -8.19 3.99 -8.29
C TYR A 141 -7.63 2.71 -7.68
N GLN A 142 -6.37 2.39 -7.96
CA GLN A 142 -5.66 1.24 -7.42
C GLN A 142 -5.65 1.28 -5.89
N THR A 143 -5.18 2.39 -5.30
CA THR A 143 -5.17 2.56 -3.84
C THR A 143 -6.56 2.58 -3.21
N ALA A 144 -7.59 2.99 -3.96
CA ALA A 144 -8.98 2.87 -3.49
C ALA A 144 -9.47 1.42 -3.45
N VAL A 145 -9.12 0.59 -4.45
CA VAL A 145 -9.44 -0.85 -4.44
C VAL A 145 -8.69 -1.56 -3.32
N VAL A 146 -7.39 -1.30 -3.19
CA VAL A 146 -6.55 -1.85 -2.11
C VAL A 146 -7.19 -1.54 -0.75
N ARG A 147 -7.56 -0.27 -0.50
CA ARG A 147 -8.30 0.11 0.72
C ARG A 147 -9.56 -0.70 0.93
N ILE A 148 -10.41 -0.80 -0.09
CA ILE A 148 -11.70 -1.50 -0.01
C ILE A 148 -11.46 -3.00 0.26
N GLY A 149 -10.51 -3.61 -0.45
CA GLY A 149 -10.18 -5.02 -0.34
C GLY A 149 -9.66 -5.39 1.05
N PHE A 150 -8.68 -4.65 1.58
CA PHE A 150 -8.14 -4.91 2.92
C PHE A 150 -9.16 -4.66 4.03
N ALA A 151 -9.91 -3.56 3.95
CA ALA A 151 -10.96 -3.28 4.91
C ALA A 151 -12.09 -4.32 4.87
N ALA A 152 -12.48 -4.78 3.67
CA ALA A 152 -13.49 -5.83 3.51
C ALA A 152 -13.00 -7.18 4.00
N THR A 153 -11.74 -7.54 3.73
CA THR A 153 -11.13 -8.80 4.18
C THR A 153 -11.13 -8.87 5.70
N MET A 154 -10.61 -7.83 6.36
CA MET A 154 -10.57 -7.77 7.81
C MET A 154 -11.97 -7.73 8.43
N LEU A 155 -12.90 -6.96 7.84
CA LEU A 155 -14.29 -6.92 8.32
C LEU A 155 -14.96 -8.29 8.21
N ALA A 156 -14.83 -8.96 7.07
CA ALA A 156 -15.42 -10.26 6.85
C ALA A 156 -14.84 -11.31 7.81
N PHE A 157 -13.53 -11.26 8.06
CA PHE A 157 -12.87 -12.12 9.04
C PHE A 157 -13.42 -11.89 10.45
N LEU A 158 -13.49 -10.64 10.92
CA LEU A 158 -14.03 -10.33 12.26
C LEU A 158 -15.52 -10.65 12.40
N LEU A 159 -16.30 -10.57 11.33
CA LEU A 159 -17.71 -10.96 11.36
C LEU A 159 -17.89 -12.48 11.39
N ARG A 160 -17.08 -13.21 10.62
CA ARG A 160 -17.09 -14.67 10.63
C ARG A 160 -16.66 -15.21 11.99
N GLU A 161 -15.58 -14.67 12.54
CA GLU A 161 -15.01 -15.11 13.82
C GLU A 161 -15.73 -14.52 15.04
N TRP A 162 -16.83 -13.80 14.83
CA TRP A 162 -17.64 -13.26 15.91
C TRP A 162 -18.01 -14.29 17.00
N PRO A 163 -18.45 -15.52 16.67
CA PRO A 163 -18.81 -16.51 17.70
C PRO A 163 -17.60 -16.98 18.53
N ASN A 164 -16.41 -17.03 17.92
CA ASN A 164 -15.20 -17.58 18.52
C ASN A 164 -14.25 -16.50 19.07
N ARG A 165 -14.63 -15.22 18.96
CA ARG A 165 -13.75 -14.07 19.24
C ARG A 165 -13.07 -14.10 20.61
N ASP A 166 -13.75 -14.60 21.64
CA ASP A 166 -13.23 -14.66 23.00
C ASP A 166 -12.10 -15.69 23.15
N GLU A 167 -12.25 -16.84 22.50
CA GLU A 167 -11.22 -17.88 22.44
C GLU A 167 -10.03 -17.44 21.57
N LEU A 168 -10.28 -16.69 20.49
CA LEU A 168 -9.24 -16.23 19.59
C LEU A 168 -8.42 -15.06 20.17
N TYR A 169 -9.07 -14.08 20.80
CA TYR A 169 -8.44 -12.79 21.17
C TYR A 169 -8.75 -12.33 22.60
N GLY A 170 -9.79 -12.90 23.22
CA GLY A 170 -10.30 -12.46 24.51
C GLY A 170 -9.56 -13.05 25.71
N PRO A 171 -10.09 -12.84 26.93
CA PRO A 171 -9.53 -13.40 28.16
C PRO A 171 -9.61 -14.92 28.23
N GLY A 172 -10.58 -15.54 27.52
CA GLY A 172 -10.73 -17.00 27.43
C GLY A 172 -9.74 -17.69 26.50
N SER A 173 -8.82 -16.94 25.85
CA SER A 173 -7.90 -17.51 24.88
C SER A 173 -6.86 -18.45 25.53
N PRO A 174 -6.60 -19.63 24.93
CA PRO A 174 -5.51 -20.50 25.35
C PRO A 174 -4.14 -19.81 25.28
N TRP A 175 -3.98 -18.88 24.34
CA TRP A 175 -2.86 -17.94 24.32
C TRP A 175 -3.13 -16.83 25.35
N GLY A 176 -2.83 -17.16 26.61
CA GLY A 176 -3.16 -16.37 27.79
C GLY A 176 -2.57 -14.96 27.78
N PHE A 177 -3.24 -14.04 28.48
CA PHE A 177 -2.91 -12.61 28.48
C PHE A 177 -1.46 -12.32 28.90
N ASP A 178 -0.98 -12.97 29.97
CA ASP A 178 0.38 -12.73 30.49
C ASP A 178 1.47 -13.17 29.52
N LEU A 179 1.24 -14.30 28.85
CA LEU A 179 2.19 -14.84 27.88
C LEU A 179 2.19 -13.99 26.61
N ALA A 180 1.01 -13.58 26.14
CA ALA A 180 0.86 -12.65 25.03
C ALA A 180 1.56 -11.30 25.31
N THR A 181 1.44 -10.80 26.55
CA THR A 181 2.06 -9.54 27.00
C THR A 181 3.57 -9.66 27.06
N GLN A 182 4.10 -10.74 27.66
CA GLN A 182 5.54 -10.99 27.69
C GLN A 182 6.14 -11.09 26.29
N PHE A 183 5.48 -11.84 25.40
CA PHE A 183 5.93 -11.99 24.02
C PHE A 183 5.89 -10.66 23.25
N ALA A 184 4.80 -9.91 23.36
CA ALA A 184 4.68 -8.60 22.72
C ALA A 184 5.76 -7.63 23.21
N ASN A 185 6.04 -7.59 24.52
CA ASN A 185 7.08 -6.75 25.09
C ASN A 185 8.48 -7.16 24.60
N SER A 186 8.76 -8.47 24.48
CA SER A 186 10.05 -8.96 24.00
C SER A 186 10.33 -8.58 22.54
N GLN A 187 9.29 -8.41 21.73
CA GLN A 187 9.40 -8.02 20.33
C GLN A 187 9.18 -6.52 20.08
N GLY A 188 8.82 -5.74 21.11
CA GLY A 188 8.40 -4.34 20.94
C GLY A 188 7.11 -4.17 20.14
N SER A 189 6.25 -5.19 20.13
CA SER A 189 4.98 -5.20 19.40
C SER A 189 3.93 -4.29 20.05
N PHE A 190 3.21 -3.53 19.24
CA PHE A 190 2.12 -2.67 19.71
C PHE A 190 0.78 -3.40 19.73
N SER A 191 0.09 -3.41 20.88
CA SER A 191 -1.30 -3.87 20.96
C SER A 191 -2.09 -3.17 22.05
N VAL A 192 -3.19 -2.53 21.67
CA VAL A 192 -4.14 -1.90 22.60
C VAL A 192 -4.94 -2.95 23.37
N LEU A 193 -5.12 -4.15 22.80
CA LEU A 193 -5.81 -5.25 23.48
C LEU A 193 -5.04 -5.73 24.72
N LEU A 194 -3.71 -5.63 24.71
CA LEU A 194 -2.85 -6.02 25.83
C LEU A 194 -2.77 -4.95 26.93
N TRP A 195 -3.53 -3.86 26.85
CA TRP A 195 -3.57 -2.86 27.91
C TRP A 195 -4.43 -3.27 29.11
N SER A 196 -5.38 -4.19 28.93
CA SER A 196 -6.20 -4.74 30.01
C SER A 196 -6.71 -6.12 29.65
N ASP A 197 -6.69 -7.02 30.62
CA ASP A 197 -7.26 -8.37 30.59
C ASP A 197 -8.79 -8.39 30.79
N SER A 198 -9.43 -7.22 30.96
CA SER A 198 -10.86 -7.12 31.20
C SER A 198 -11.68 -7.58 29.99
N GLY A 199 -12.68 -8.43 30.23
CA GLY A 199 -13.64 -8.83 29.19
C GLY A 199 -14.40 -7.64 28.59
N LEU A 200 -14.70 -6.60 29.39
CA LEU A 200 -15.35 -5.39 28.87
C LEU A 200 -14.43 -4.63 27.92
N TRP A 201 -13.14 -4.49 28.27
CA TRP A 201 -12.14 -3.86 27.41
C TRP A 201 -12.02 -4.56 26.07
N PHE A 202 -11.92 -5.90 26.10
CA PHE A 202 -11.89 -6.74 24.91
C PHE A 202 -13.12 -6.50 24.02
N GLN A 203 -14.34 -6.57 24.57
CA GLN A 203 -15.55 -6.38 23.78
C GLN A 203 -15.61 -4.97 23.18
N LEU A 204 -15.30 -3.92 23.94
CA LEU A 204 -15.28 -2.55 23.43
C LEU A 204 -14.29 -2.39 22.28
N PHE A 205 -13.09 -2.95 22.41
CA PHE A 205 -12.07 -2.89 21.36
C PHE A 205 -12.48 -3.68 20.12
N TYR A 206 -13.09 -4.86 20.29
CA TYR A 206 -13.54 -5.67 19.16
C TYR A 206 -14.60 -4.94 18.32
N HIS A 207 -15.55 -4.27 18.96
CA HIS A 207 -16.54 -3.44 18.27
C HIS A 207 -15.91 -2.22 17.62
N PHE A 208 -14.93 -1.58 18.29
CA PHE A 208 -14.15 -0.51 17.68
C PHE A 208 -13.42 -0.99 16.41
N ALA A 209 -12.83 -2.20 16.44
CA ALA A 209 -12.17 -2.78 15.28
C ALA A 209 -13.13 -2.97 14.11
N LEU A 210 -14.34 -3.51 14.34
CA LEU A 210 -15.40 -3.60 13.32
C LEU A 210 -15.77 -2.24 12.74
N LEU A 211 -16.01 -1.24 13.60
CA LEU A 211 -16.37 0.11 13.17
C LEU A 211 -15.24 0.78 12.39
N SER A 212 -13.98 0.54 12.77
CA SER A 212 -12.82 1.04 12.05
C SER A 212 -12.73 0.44 10.64
N CYS A 213 -13.00 -0.86 10.49
CA CYS A 213 -13.05 -1.54 9.20
C CYS A 213 -14.16 -0.97 8.32
N VAL A 214 -15.37 -0.75 8.88
CA VAL A 214 -16.48 -0.12 8.15
C VAL A 214 -16.13 1.32 7.73
N GLY A 215 -15.54 2.10 8.63
CA GLY A 215 -15.08 3.45 8.33
C GLY A 215 -14.05 3.48 7.21
N MET A 216 -13.07 2.57 7.25
CA MET A 216 -12.05 2.42 6.22
C MET A 216 -12.63 1.93 4.90
N LEU A 217 -13.57 0.98 4.91
CA LEU A 217 -14.25 0.43 3.75
C LEU A 217 -15.07 1.49 3.01
N LEU A 218 -15.85 2.28 3.75
CA LEU A 218 -16.65 3.39 3.19
C LEU A 218 -15.79 4.60 2.81
N GLY A 219 -14.59 4.69 3.39
CA GLY A 219 -13.69 5.81 3.20
C GLY A 219 -14.22 7.07 3.86
N TRP A 220 -14.75 6.89 5.07
CA TRP A 220 -15.19 7.96 5.94
C TRP A 220 -13.99 8.54 6.66
N ARG A 221 -13.68 9.83 6.42
CA ARG A 221 -12.57 10.53 7.07
C ARG A 221 -11.28 9.73 6.93
N THR A 222 -10.87 9.44 5.69
CA THR A 222 -9.91 8.35 5.42
C THR A 222 -8.62 8.43 6.21
N ARG A 223 -8.18 9.64 6.56
CA ARG A 223 -7.02 9.87 7.43
C ARG A 223 -7.21 9.33 8.86
N ALA A 224 -8.37 9.56 9.46
CA ALA A 224 -8.68 9.04 10.79
C ALA A 224 -9.03 7.55 10.72
N SER A 225 -9.84 7.14 9.73
CA SER A 225 -10.22 5.73 9.61
C SER A 225 -9.04 4.82 9.31
N SER A 226 -8.05 5.26 8.52
CA SER A 226 -6.85 4.47 8.27
C SER A 226 -6.01 4.26 9.53
N MET A 227 -5.91 5.27 10.40
CA MET A 227 -5.22 5.16 11.69
C MET A 227 -5.95 4.23 12.66
N MET A 228 -7.28 4.35 12.74
CA MET A 228 -8.10 3.44 13.57
C MET A 228 -8.03 2.00 13.05
N PHE A 229 -8.05 1.82 11.72
CA PHE A 229 -7.89 0.52 11.08
C PHE A 229 -6.51 -0.08 11.36
N LEU A 230 -5.44 0.73 11.24
CA LEU A 230 -4.08 0.33 11.60
C LEU A 230 -4.00 -0.13 13.06
N VAL A 231 -4.48 0.68 14.01
CA VAL A 231 -4.50 0.31 15.43
C VAL A 231 -5.25 -0.99 15.66
N SER A 232 -6.37 -1.19 14.98
CA SER A 232 -7.18 -2.41 15.08
C SER A 232 -6.45 -3.65 14.58
N VAL A 233 -5.84 -3.56 13.39
CA VAL A 233 -5.05 -4.65 12.78
C VAL A 233 -3.86 -5.00 13.66
N LEU A 234 -3.03 -4.01 14.04
CA LEU A 234 -1.87 -4.23 14.90
C LEU A 234 -2.27 -4.88 16.21
N SER A 235 -3.34 -4.40 16.84
CA SER A 235 -3.73 -4.90 18.16
C SER A 235 -4.26 -6.32 18.12
N LEU A 236 -5.10 -6.67 17.15
CA LEU A 236 -5.66 -8.02 17.02
C LEU A 236 -4.60 -9.04 16.63
N GLN A 237 -3.76 -8.73 15.64
CA GLN A 237 -2.74 -9.67 15.16
C GLN A 237 -1.62 -9.85 16.18
N ASN A 238 -1.14 -8.78 16.82
CA ASN A 238 -0.11 -8.91 17.86
C ASN A 238 -0.65 -9.54 19.15
N ARG A 239 -1.98 -9.50 19.39
CA ARG A 239 -2.61 -10.20 20.51
C ARG A 239 -2.54 -11.72 20.35
N SER A 240 -2.64 -12.23 19.13
CA SER A 240 -2.71 -13.66 18.82
C SER A 240 -1.89 -14.02 17.58
N ILE A 241 -0.57 -13.82 17.67
CA ILE A 241 0.36 -13.95 16.54
C ILE A 241 0.37 -15.35 15.88
N PHE A 242 0.14 -16.40 16.67
CA PHE A 242 0.21 -17.79 16.19
C PHE A 242 -1.06 -18.28 15.49
N MET A 243 -2.14 -17.50 15.53
CA MET A 243 -3.40 -17.85 14.86
C MET A 243 -3.39 -17.48 13.37
N GLY A 244 -2.54 -16.52 12.99
CA GLY A 244 -2.53 -15.96 11.64
C GLY A 244 -1.80 -16.83 10.61
N ASP A 245 -2.00 -16.48 9.33
CA ASP A 245 -1.27 -17.03 8.19
C ASP A 245 -0.42 -15.96 7.49
N GLY A 246 0.17 -16.29 6.33
CA GLY A 246 0.99 -15.33 5.57
C GLY A 246 0.23 -14.07 5.13
N GLY A 247 -1.09 -14.15 5.00
CA GLY A 247 -1.98 -13.06 4.62
C GLY A 247 -2.16 -12.05 5.74
N ASP A 248 -2.07 -12.47 7.00
CA ASP A 248 -2.10 -11.57 8.15
C ASP A 248 -0.92 -10.59 8.12
N ASN A 249 0.29 -11.08 7.81
CA ASN A 249 1.47 -10.24 7.64
C ASN A 249 1.27 -9.21 6.51
N VAL A 250 0.61 -9.61 5.42
CA VAL A 250 0.27 -8.67 4.34
C VAL A 250 -0.74 -7.64 4.82
N ILE A 251 -1.79 -8.03 5.54
CA ILE A 251 -2.77 -7.08 6.12
C ILE A 251 -2.07 -6.10 7.07
N HIS A 252 -1.12 -6.57 7.88
CA HIS A 252 -0.32 -5.76 8.81
C HIS A 252 0.43 -4.64 8.08
N LEU A 253 1.22 -5.01 7.06
CA LEU A 253 2.01 -4.06 6.26
C LEU A 253 1.09 -3.11 5.48
N MET A 254 0.02 -3.64 4.88
CA MET A 254 -0.90 -2.84 4.08
C MET A 254 -1.70 -1.86 4.92
N ALA A 255 -2.04 -2.19 6.17
CA ALA A 255 -2.66 -1.25 7.10
C ALA A 255 -1.73 -0.05 7.38
N LEU A 256 -0.43 -0.30 7.56
CA LEU A 256 0.58 0.74 7.75
C LEU A 256 0.74 1.61 6.50
N TYR A 257 0.90 0.98 5.33
CA TYR A 257 1.06 1.70 4.07
C TYR A 257 -0.18 2.51 3.73
N LEU A 258 -1.38 1.97 3.95
CA LEU A 258 -2.64 2.67 3.69
C LEU A 258 -2.79 3.95 4.52
N ALA A 259 -2.27 3.99 5.76
CA ALA A 259 -2.25 5.19 6.59
C ALA A 259 -1.42 6.33 5.98
N LEU A 260 -0.44 6.01 5.14
CA LEU A 260 0.40 6.98 4.43
C LEU A 260 -0.13 7.31 3.02
N THR A 261 -1.14 6.58 2.53
CA THR A 261 -1.72 6.80 1.20
C THR A 261 -2.92 7.77 1.21
N ARG A 262 -3.13 8.45 0.09
CA ARG A 262 -4.36 9.20 -0.21
C ARG A 262 -5.47 8.28 -0.79
N CYS A 263 -5.70 7.12 -0.18
CA CYS A 263 -6.64 6.08 -0.66
C CYS A 263 -8.14 6.50 -0.63
N GLY A 264 -8.45 7.68 -0.08
CA GLY A 264 -9.79 8.28 -0.07
C GLY A 264 -10.08 9.24 -1.22
N ARG A 265 -9.26 9.30 -2.28
CA ARG A 265 -9.43 10.26 -3.40
C ARG A 265 -10.66 9.95 -4.27
N VAL A 266 -10.92 8.67 -4.51
CA VAL A 266 -12.05 8.14 -5.30
C VAL A 266 -12.75 7.03 -4.52
N TRP A 267 -14.00 6.72 -4.91
CA TRP A 267 -14.83 5.64 -4.32
C TRP A 267 -14.91 5.66 -2.79
N SER A 268 -15.02 6.86 -2.21
CA SER A 268 -15.10 7.09 -0.77
C SER A 268 -16.17 8.12 -0.42
N LEU A 269 -16.66 8.07 0.82
CA LEU A 269 -17.51 9.13 1.36
C LEU A 269 -16.77 10.49 1.36
N ASP A 270 -15.46 10.49 1.58
CA ASP A 270 -14.62 11.69 1.47
C ASP A 270 -14.65 12.32 0.08
N ALA A 271 -14.57 11.51 -0.98
CA ALA A 271 -14.66 11.98 -2.36
C ALA A 271 -16.04 12.57 -2.66
N ARG A 272 -17.11 11.90 -2.20
CA ARG A 272 -18.49 12.38 -2.34
C ARG A 272 -18.72 13.70 -1.61
N ARG A 273 -18.18 13.84 -0.38
CA ARG A 273 -18.25 15.10 0.39
C ARG A 273 -17.54 16.25 -0.32
N ARG A 274 -16.35 16.01 -0.87
CA ARG A 274 -15.62 17.03 -1.65
C ARG A 274 -16.37 17.44 -2.92
N ALA A 275 -16.97 16.48 -3.64
CA ALA A 275 -17.71 16.76 -4.86
C ALA A 275 -18.97 17.60 -4.63
N ARG A 276 -19.64 17.43 -3.49
CA ARG A 276 -20.86 18.19 -3.13
C ARG A 276 -20.59 19.60 -2.58
N GLY A 277 -19.35 20.09 -2.67
CA GLY A 277 -18.98 21.37 -2.04
C GLY A 277 -19.01 21.36 -0.51
N GLY A 278 -19.23 20.19 0.12
CA GLY A 278 -19.39 20.02 1.57
C GLY A 278 -18.09 20.10 2.37
N GLY A 279 -17.10 20.83 1.89
CA GLY A 279 -15.93 21.20 2.68
C GLY A 279 -16.29 22.37 3.58
N ASP A 280 -17.13 22.15 4.59
CA ASP A 280 -17.35 23.13 5.65
C ASP A 280 -15.97 23.58 6.18
N PRO A 281 -15.62 24.88 6.10
CA PRO A 281 -14.34 25.39 6.58
C PRO A 281 -14.05 25.04 8.04
N ALA A 282 -15.09 24.82 8.85
CA ALA A 282 -14.95 24.50 10.27
C ALA A 282 -14.70 23.00 10.52
N ASP A 283 -15.29 22.13 9.71
CA ASP A 283 -15.20 20.67 9.82
C ASP A 283 -15.30 20.12 11.26
N PRO A 284 -16.41 20.36 11.97
CA PRO A 284 -16.51 20.09 13.41
C PRO A 284 -16.33 18.62 13.77
N VAL A 285 -16.84 17.72 12.93
CA VAL A 285 -16.67 16.26 13.12
C VAL A 285 -15.21 15.87 12.98
N GLY A 286 -14.48 16.44 12.02
CA GLY A 286 -13.05 16.19 11.88
C GLY A 286 -12.26 16.63 13.12
N VAL A 287 -12.57 17.82 13.65
CA VAL A 287 -11.96 18.35 14.87
C VAL A 287 -12.30 17.49 16.08
N ALA A 288 -13.55 17.06 16.24
CA ALA A 288 -13.97 16.20 17.35
C ALA A 288 -13.24 14.85 17.33
N VAL A 289 -13.13 14.21 16.16
CA VAL A 289 -12.39 12.95 16.01
C VAL A 289 -10.91 13.16 16.31
N TRP A 290 -10.29 14.23 15.82
CA TRP A 290 -8.89 14.54 16.10
C TRP A 290 -8.63 14.79 17.60
N ALA A 291 -9.54 15.50 18.27
CA ALA A 291 -9.46 15.75 19.71
C ALA A 291 -9.64 14.47 20.53
N ALA A 292 -10.58 13.59 20.13
CA ALA A 292 -10.77 12.30 20.79
C ALA A 292 -9.55 11.39 20.62
N LEU A 293 -8.96 11.30 19.41
CA LEU A 293 -7.72 10.55 19.18
C LEU A 293 -6.53 11.16 19.95
N GLY A 294 -6.47 12.48 20.06
CA GLY A 294 -5.45 13.18 20.86
C GLY A 294 -5.59 12.90 22.35
N LEU A 295 -6.83 12.89 22.88
CA LEU A 295 -7.10 12.51 24.26
C LEU A 295 -6.71 11.05 24.51
N ALA A 296 -7.06 10.14 23.61
CA ALA A 296 -6.67 8.73 23.71
C ALA A 296 -5.14 8.56 23.73
N LEU A 297 -4.42 9.26 22.84
CA LEU A 297 -2.96 9.26 22.79
C LEU A 297 -2.34 9.85 24.07
N PHE A 298 -2.88 10.97 24.57
CA PHE A 298 -2.43 11.58 25.81
C PHE A 298 -2.62 10.63 27.01
N LEU A 299 -3.81 10.02 27.13
CA LEU A 299 -4.09 9.06 28.18
C LEU A 299 -3.19 7.83 28.08
N SER A 300 -2.91 7.31 26.88
CA SER A 300 -1.98 6.17 26.73
C SER A 300 -0.56 6.50 27.15
N LEU A 301 -0.10 7.74 26.94
CA LEU A 301 1.21 8.21 27.38
C LEU A 301 1.27 8.39 28.90
N VAL A 302 0.28 9.06 29.49
CA VAL A 302 0.25 9.32 30.94
C VAL A 302 0.09 8.05 31.76
N THR A 303 -0.65 7.07 31.25
CA THR A 303 -0.82 5.76 31.92
C THR A 303 0.36 4.81 31.69
N GLY A 304 1.37 5.19 30.90
CA GLY A 304 2.50 4.34 30.55
C GLY A 304 2.15 3.16 29.65
N LYS A 305 0.96 3.15 29.05
CA LYS A 305 0.51 2.08 28.13
C LYS A 305 1.12 2.19 26.73
N LEU A 306 1.61 3.38 26.38
CA LEU A 306 2.40 3.63 25.19
C LEU A 306 3.78 4.13 25.63
N ASP A 307 4.67 3.20 25.94
CA ASP A 307 6.04 3.44 26.42
C ASP A 307 7.09 3.33 25.31
N SER A 308 6.80 2.60 24.24
CA SER A 308 7.69 2.45 23.10
C SER A 308 7.99 3.80 22.41
N PRO A 309 9.26 4.18 22.25
CA PRO A 309 9.62 5.44 21.60
C PRO A 309 9.23 5.46 20.12
N VAL A 310 9.29 4.29 19.44
CA VAL A 310 8.94 4.16 18.02
C VAL A 310 7.46 4.44 17.80
N TRP A 311 6.59 3.76 18.56
CA TRP A 311 5.14 3.92 18.42
C TRP A 311 4.67 5.29 18.90
N THR A 312 5.28 5.83 19.97
CA THR A 312 5.02 7.20 20.43
C THR A 312 5.35 8.23 19.35
N ALA A 313 6.53 8.14 18.75
CA ALA A 313 6.94 9.04 17.68
C ALA A 313 6.03 8.91 16.44
N PHE A 314 5.65 7.68 16.07
CA PHE A 314 4.76 7.43 14.94
C PHE A 314 3.36 8.01 15.15
N PHE A 315 2.66 7.64 16.22
CA PHE A 315 1.29 8.12 16.47
C PHE A 315 1.25 9.61 16.80
N GLY A 316 2.20 10.10 17.61
CA GLY A 316 2.34 11.53 17.91
C GLY A 316 2.66 12.35 16.66
N GLY A 317 3.60 11.88 15.83
CA GLY A 317 3.95 12.52 14.56
C GLY A 317 2.76 12.60 13.61
N MET A 318 1.98 11.52 13.46
CA MET A 318 0.77 11.52 12.65
C MET A 318 -0.30 12.49 13.18
N TRP A 319 -0.51 12.52 14.51
CA TRP A 319 -1.46 13.43 15.15
C TRP A 319 -1.10 14.90 14.95
N VAL A 320 0.18 15.25 15.13
CA VAL A 320 0.73 16.60 14.88
C VAL A 320 0.65 16.96 13.40
N ALA A 321 1.06 16.05 12.50
CA ALA A 321 1.00 16.28 11.05
C ALA A 321 -0.42 16.59 10.59
N HIS A 322 -1.43 15.92 11.14
CA HIS A 322 -2.84 16.24 10.86
C HIS A 322 -3.25 17.62 11.38
N ALA A 323 -2.80 18.03 12.57
CA ALA A 323 -3.07 19.34 13.14
C ALA A 323 -2.44 20.47 12.29
N VAL A 324 -1.17 20.30 11.91
CA VAL A 324 -0.45 21.23 11.02
C VAL A 324 -1.16 21.33 9.68
N TRP A 325 -1.53 20.20 9.08
CA TRP A 325 -2.24 20.19 7.79
C TRP A 325 -3.57 20.95 7.86
N TRP A 326 -4.34 20.74 8.93
CA TRP A 326 -5.59 21.45 9.14
C TRP A 326 -5.36 22.95 9.33
N ALA A 327 -4.36 23.34 10.13
CA ALA A 327 -4.02 24.73 10.37
C ALA A 327 -3.57 25.45 9.09
N VAL A 328 -2.71 24.82 8.28
CA VAL A 328 -2.25 25.37 6.99
C VAL A 328 -3.43 25.57 6.03
N ARG A 329 -4.31 24.57 5.91
CA ARG A 329 -5.50 24.68 5.04
C ARG A 329 -6.44 25.82 5.44
N ARG A 330 -6.53 26.13 6.74
CA ARG A 330 -7.43 27.15 7.27
C ARG A 330 -6.81 28.55 7.29
N ARG A 331 -5.52 28.66 7.61
CA ARG A 331 -4.86 29.95 7.88
C ARG A 331 -3.90 30.41 6.79
N ALA A 332 -3.44 29.53 5.90
CA ALA A 332 -2.44 29.85 4.89
C ALA A 332 -2.74 29.17 3.53
N PRO A 333 -3.81 29.56 2.82
CA PRO A 333 -4.25 28.90 1.58
C PRO A 333 -3.32 29.12 0.36
N GLY A 334 -2.27 29.94 0.48
CA GLY A 334 -1.29 30.22 -0.57
C GLY A 334 -0.18 29.16 -0.68
N GLU A 335 1.06 29.60 -0.85
CA GLU A 335 2.24 28.72 -1.03
C GLU A 335 2.38 27.61 0.03
N PRO A 336 2.13 27.85 1.35
CA PRO A 336 2.27 26.81 2.36
C PRO A 336 1.34 25.60 2.12
N ARG A 337 0.13 25.84 1.62
CA ARG A 337 -0.80 24.78 1.26
C ARG A 337 -0.31 23.98 0.06
N ILE A 338 0.25 24.65 -0.94
CA ILE A 338 0.81 24.00 -2.13
C ILE A 338 1.95 23.07 -1.72
N VAL A 339 2.87 23.55 -0.88
CA VAL A 339 3.99 22.75 -0.36
C VAL A 339 3.47 21.53 0.41
N CYS A 340 2.52 21.72 1.32
CA CYS A 340 1.88 20.60 2.02
C CYS A 340 1.29 19.60 1.03
N ASP A 341 0.51 20.06 0.05
CA ASP A 341 -0.12 19.20 -0.95
C ASP A 341 0.90 18.42 -1.79
N MET A 342 2.03 19.04 -2.15
CA MET A 342 3.17 18.38 -2.82
C MET A 342 3.79 17.30 -1.94
N LEU A 343 4.11 17.60 -0.68
CA LEU A 343 4.65 16.64 0.27
C LEU A 343 3.71 15.45 0.45
N GLY A 344 2.41 15.69 0.60
CA GLY A 344 1.45 14.60 0.74
C GLY A 344 1.23 13.80 -0.54
N ASN A 345 1.49 14.37 -1.73
CA ASN A 345 1.54 13.58 -2.97
C ASN A 345 2.81 12.72 -3.03
N LEU A 346 3.96 13.26 -2.62
CA LEU A 346 5.21 12.52 -2.54
C LEU A 346 5.11 11.33 -1.59
N VAL A 347 4.63 11.54 -0.37
CA VAL A 347 4.44 10.47 0.63
C VAL A 347 3.51 9.39 0.08
N HIS A 348 2.40 9.78 -0.54
CA HIS A 348 1.47 8.82 -1.14
C HIS A 348 2.10 8.03 -2.29
N ASN A 349 2.81 8.69 -3.21
CA ASN A 349 3.42 8.05 -4.36
C ASN A 349 4.57 7.13 -3.94
N ALA A 350 5.33 7.51 -2.89
CA ALA A 350 6.33 6.66 -2.27
C ALA A 350 5.69 5.43 -1.62
N ALA A 351 4.61 5.61 -0.84
CA ALA A 351 3.86 4.50 -0.24
C ALA A 351 3.27 3.56 -1.31
N LEU A 352 2.75 4.10 -2.42
CA LEU A 352 2.28 3.30 -3.55
C LEU A 352 3.42 2.49 -4.19
N LEU A 353 4.60 3.10 -4.37
CA LEU A 353 5.77 2.40 -4.88
C LEU A 353 6.20 1.29 -3.93
N VAL A 354 6.20 1.54 -2.62
CA VAL A 354 6.49 0.52 -1.60
C VAL A 354 5.49 -0.63 -1.68
N ILE A 355 4.17 -0.35 -1.77
CA ILE A 355 3.15 -1.38 -1.95
C ILE A 355 3.46 -2.22 -3.20
N MET A 356 3.73 -1.57 -4.35
CA MET A 356 4.04 -2.29 -5.59
C MET A 356 5.31 -3.13 -5.47
N ALA A 357 6.35 -2.60 -4.84
CA ALA A 357 7.60 -3.31 -4.62
C ALA A 357 7.41 -4.50 -3.67
N GLU A 358 6.64 -4.34 -2.60
CA GLU A 358 6.29 -5.39 -1.64
C GLU A 358 5.64 -6.57 -2.36
N VAL A 359 4.64 -6.32 -3.21
CA VAL A 359 4.00 -7.37 -4.01
C VAL A 359 5.03 -8.12 -4.86
N CYS A 360 5.91 -7.39 -5.54
CA CYS A 360 6.97 -8.00 -6.35
C CYS A 360 7.94 -8.83 -5.52
N LEU A 361 8.33 -8.34 -4.34
CA LEU A 361 9.23 -9.05 -3.44
C LEU A 361 8.60 -10.32 -2.91
N ILE A 362 7.32 -10.27 -2.48
CA ILE A 362 6.58 -11.44 -2.02
C ILE A 362 6.58 -12.52 -3.10
N TYR A 363 6.22 -12.19 -4.35
CA TYR A 363 6.19 -13.21 -5.41
C TYR A 363 7.58 -13.64 -5.88
N ALA A 364 8.54 -12.72 -5.99
CA ALA A 364 9.91 -13.06 -6.37
C ALA A 364 10.52 -14.05 -5.39
N THR A 365 10.46 -13.72 -4.09
CA THR A 365 11.02 -14.56 -3.03
C THR A 365 10.26 -15.87 -2.91
N ALA A 366 8.92 -15.85 -2.95
CA ALA A 366 8.11 -17.06 -2.93
C ALA A 366 8.39 -17.99 -4.11
N GLY A 367 8.59 -17.46 -5.31
CA GLY A 367 8.93 -18.24 -6.50
C GLY A 367 10.36 -18.79 -6.44
N TRP A 368 11.33 -17.96 -6.06
CA TRP A 368 12.74 -18.37 -5.96
C TRP A 368 13.00 -19.40 -4.86
N TYR A 369 12.26 -19.31 -3.76
CA TYR A 369 12.30 -20.30 -2.68
C TYR A 369 11.74 -21.64 -3.14
N LYS A 370 10.66 -21.63 -3.96
CA LYS A 370 10.08 -22.85 -4.52
C LYS A 370 11.03 -23.55 -5.49
N ILE A 371 11.74 -22.81 -6.33
CA ILE A 371 12.72 -23.40 -7.29
C ILE A 371 13.75 -24.29 -6.58
N GLN A 372 14.10 -24.00 -5.34
CA GLN A 372 15.10 -24.75 -4.55
C GLN A 372 14.52 -25.98 -3.83
N GLY A 373 13.20 -26.17 -3.84
CA GLY A 373 12.54 -27.24 -3.09
C GLY A 373 12.34 -28.49 -3.95
N SER A 374 12.81 -29.64 -3.47
CA SER A 374 12.70 -30.93 -4.20
C SER A 374 11.29 -31.27 -4.69
N ARG A 375 10.25 -31.00 -3.87
CA ARG A 375 8.85 -31.21 -4.26
C ARG A 375 8.37 -30.31 -5.41
N TRP A 376 8.98 -29.14 -5.58
CA TRP A 376 8.68 -28.26 -6.71
C TRP A 376 9.48 -28.70 -7.94
N GLU A 377 10.72 -29.16 -7.75
CA GLU A 377 11.56 -29.71 -8.82
C GLU A 377 10.95 -30.97 -9.45
N ASP A 378 10.37 -31.87 -8.65
CA ASP A 378 9.71 -33.09 -9.14
C ASP A 378 8.25 -32.87 -9.59
N GLY A 379 7.73 -31.64 -9.47
CA GLY A 379 6.38 -31.27 -9.90
C GLY A 379 5.24 -31.83 -9.04
N THR A 380 5.51 -32.25 -7.80
CA THR A 380 4.50 -32.80 -6.89
C THR A 380 4.03 -31.83 -5.80
N ALA A 381 4.63 -30.65 -5.69
CA ALA A 381 4.45 -29.73 -4.56
C ALA A 381 3.00 -29.41 -4.21
N VAL A 382 2.14 -29.17 -5.21
CA VAL A 382 0.73 -28.79 -4.96
C VAL A 382 -0.10 -29.97 -4.45
N TYR A 383 0.31 -31.22 -4.67
CA TYR A 383 -0.39 -32.41 -4.18
C TYR A 383 -0.51 -32.43 -2.65
N TYR A 384 0.59 -32.14 -1.95
CA TYR A 384 0.66 -32.25 -0.49
C TYR A 384 -0.32 -31.32 0.25
N PRO A 385 -0.34 -29.99 0.02
CA PRO A 385 -1.24 -29.09 0.74
C PRO A 385 -2.72 -29.40 0.45
N MET A 386 -3.06 -29.88 -0.75
CA MET A 386 -4.44 -30.29 -1.03
C MET A 386 -4.85 -31.52 -0.22
N ASN A 387 -3.92 -32.43 0.08
CA ASN A 387 -4.17 -33.68 0.82
C ASN A 387 -3.93 -33.56 2.34
N LEU A 388 -3.73 -32.35 2.86
CA LEU A 388 -3.73 -32.11 4.30
C LEU A 388 -5.17 -31.96 4.78
N ASP A 389 -5.62 -32.82 5.70
CA ASP A 389 -7.00 -32.82 6.23
C ASP A 389 -7.45 -31.44 6.70
N TYR A 390 -6.54 -30.68 7.30
CA TYR A 390 -6.80 -29.32 7.78
C TYR A 390 -7.11 -28.31 6.67
N PHE A 391 -6.54 -28.50 5.48
CA PHE A 391 -6.69 -27.61 4.32
C PHE A 391 -7.53 -28.23 3.20
N ASN A 392 -8.30 -29.29 3.48
CA ASN A 392 -9.09 -29.99 2.47
C ASN A 392 -10.61 -29.83 2.71
N PRO A 393 -11.18 -28.65 2.44
CA PRO A 393 -12.61 -28.40 2.63
C PRO A 393 -13.51 -29.23 1.70
N TRP A 394 -12.99 -29.70 0.56
CA TRP A 394 -13.73 -30.45 -0.45
C TRP A 394 -12.95 -31.70 -0.89
N PRO A 395 -12.92 -32.77 -0.09
CA PRO A 395 -12.12 -33.96 -0.38
C PRO A 395 -12.37 -34.55 -1.77
N GLU A 396 -13.64 -34.62 -2.19
CA GLU A 396 -14.01 -35.15 -3.50
C GLU A 396 -13.42 -34.35 -4.67
N LEU A 397 -13.38 -33.02 -4.55
CA LEU A 397 -12.81 -32.13 -5.57
C LEU A 397 -11.29 -32.26 -5.59
N THR A 398 -10.68 -32.33 -4.42
CA THR A 398 -9.25 -32.57 -4.27
C THR A 398 -8.86 -33.91 -4.86
N ASP A 399 -9.57 -35.00 -4.57
CA ASP A 399 -9.27 -36.34 -5.05
C ASP A 399 -9.35 -36.42 -6.58
N LEU A 400 -10.33 -35.74 -7.19
CA LEU A 400 -10.45 -35.63 -8.64
C LEU A 400 -9.22 -34.93 -9.27
N LEU A 401 -8.76 -33.83 -8.66
CA LEU A 401 -7.62 -33.05 -9.14
C LEU A 401 -6.30 -33.80 -8.91
N ALA A 402 -6.12 -34.32 -7.69
CA ALA A 402 -4.93 -35.01 -7.22
C ALA A 402 -4.77 -36.40 -7.87
N GLY A 403 -5.87 -37.03 -8.30
CA GLY A 403 -5.87 -38.26 -9.08
C GLY A 403 -5.27 -38.12 -10.48
N ASN A 404 -5.06 -36.89 -10.96
CA ASN A 404 -4.40 -36.62 -12.24
C ASN A 404 -3.00 -36.03 -12.01
N GLY A 405 -1.98 -36.88 -12.04
CA GLY A 405 -0.58 -36.48 -11.85
C GLY A 405 -0.12 -35.38 -12.82
N THR A 406 -0.55 -35.42 -14.09
CA THR A 406 -0.22 -34.39 -15.08
C THR A 406 -0.78 -33.03 -14.66
N LEU A 407 -2.00 -32.98 -14.15
CA LEU A 407 -2.61 -31.74 -13.70
C LEU A 407 -1.86 -31.18 -12.48
N VAL A 408 -1.51 -32.03 -11.51
CA VAL A 408 -0.68 -31.66 -10.35
C VAL A 408 0.66 -31.08 -10.79
N THR A 409 1.32 -31.70 -11.76
CA THR A 409 2.59 -31.21 -12.32
C THR A 409 2.43 -29.86 -13.01
N VAL A 410 1.40 -29.69 -13.82
CA VAL A 410 1.10 -28.41 -14.49
C VAL A 410 0.81 -27.30 -13.47
N MET A 411 0.05 -27.60 -12.41
CA MET A 411 -0.20 -26.63 -11.34
C MET A 411 1.09 -26.28 -10.59
N SER A 412 1.90 -27.28 -10.22
CA SER A 412 3.13 -27.07 -9.46
C SER A 412 4.15 -26.20 -10.22
N TYR A 413 4.43 -26.51 -11.48
CA TYR A 413 5.33 -25.68 -12.29
C TYR A 413 4.67 -24.35 -12.72
N GLY A 414 3.36 -24.37 -12.98
CA GLY A 414 2.58 -23.17 -13.33
C GLY A 414 2.69 -22.10 -12.26
N THR A 415 2.53 -22.47 -10.99
CA THR A 415 2.68 -21.56 -9.86
C THR A 415 4.06 -20.93 -9.79
N VAL A 416 5.13 -21.71 -9.97
CA VAL A 416 6.49 -21.16 -9.99
C VAL A 416 6.69 -20.19 -11.16
N PHE A 417 6.25 -20.58 -12.36
CA PHE A 417 6.37 -19.76 -13.57
C PHE A 417 5.64 -18.43 -13.43
N VAL A 418 4.40 -18.44 -12.91
CA VAL A 418 3.59 -17.24 -12.72
C VAL A 418 4.25 -16.30 -11.70
N GLN A 419 4.67 -16.82 -10.54
CA GLN A 419 5.25 -16.02 -9.46
C GLN A 419 6.58 -15.37 -9.83
N VAL A 420 7.51 -16.14 -10.43
CA VAL A 420 8.80 -15.60 -10.89
C VAL A 420 8.60 -14.72 -12.13
N GLY A 421 7.77 -15.17 -13.07
CA GLY A 421 7.53 -14.48 -14.34
C GLY A 421 6.86 -13.11 -14.17
N PHE A 422 6.03 -12.93 -13.15
CA PHE A 422 5.27 -11.68 -12.94
C PHE A 422 6.17 -10.45 -12.82
N VAL A 423 7.30 -10.57 -12.10
CA VAL A 423 8.24 -9.47 -11.87
C VAL A 423 8.84 -8.96 -13.19
N PHE A 424 9.19 -9.89 -14.08
CA PHE A 424 9.70 -9.58 -15.42
C PHE A 424 8.58 -9.10 -16.36
N ALA A 425 7.38 -9.65 -16.20
CA ALA A 425 6.22 -9.30 -17.00
C ALA A 425 5.77 -7.84 -16.79
N LEU A 426 6.15 -7.19 -15.69
CA LEU A 426 5.93 -5.75 -15.48
C LEU A 426 6.46 -4.87 -16.62
N LEU A 427 7.51 -5.32 -17.33
CA LEU A 427 8.09 -4.62 -18.47
C LEU A 427 7.18 -4.63 -19.71
N ASN A 428 6.20 -5.54 -19.76
CA ASN A 428 5.25 -5.66 -20.87
C ASN A 428 3.81 -5.72 -20.36
N ARG A 429 3.03 -4.67 -20.66
CA ARG A 429 1.63 -4.54 -20.21
C ARG A 429 0.74 -5.74 -20.53
N LYS A 430 0.97 -6.45 -21.64
CA LYS A 430 0.17 -7.63 -22.02
C LYS A 430 0.55 -8.82 -21.14
N ALA A 431 1.85 -9.12 -21.06
CA ALA A 431 2.36 -10.19 -20.21
C ALA A 431 1.96 -9.99 -18.75
N LYS A 432 2.14 -8.76 -18.23
CA LYS A 432 1.70 -8.39 -16.87
C LYS A 432 0.23 -8.73 -16.65
N ASN A 433 -0.66 -8.31 -17.56
CA ASN A 433 -2.10 -8.52 -17.36
C ASN A 433 -2.48 -10.00 -17.45
N VAL A 434 -1.84 -10.78 -18.33
CA VAL A 434 -2.06 -12.23 -18.42
C VAL A 434 -1.62 -12.92 -17.13
N LEU A 435 -0.41 -12.65 -16.65
CA LEU A 435 0.08 -13.23 -15.41
C LEU A 435 -0.70 -12.74 -14.18
N LEU A 436 -1.15 -11.48 -14.16
CA LEU A 436 -2.02 -10.97 -13.09
C LEU A 436 -3.35 -11.75 -13.02
N VAL A 437 -3.94 -12.10 -14.16
CA VAL A 437 -5.14 -12.94 -14.19
C VAL A 437 -4.83 -14.35 -13.68
N ALA A 438 -3.68 -14.92 -14.06
CA ALA A 438 -3.24 -16.22 -13.56
C ALA A 438 -3.02 -16.20 -12.04
N MET A 439 -2.37 -15.17 -11.50
CA MET A 439 -2.15 -14.99 -10.06
C MET A 439 -3.46 -14.86 -9.28
N ILE A 440 -4.40 -14.05 -9.77
CA ILE A 440 -5.74 -13.98 -9.16
C ILE A 440 -6.40 -15.36 -9.22
N GLY A 441 -6.23 -16.11 -10.31
CA GLY A 441 -6.69 -17.49 -10.44
C GLY A 441 -6.06 -18.44 -9.41
N GLU A 442 -4.76 -18.32 -9.14
CA GLU A 442 -4.07 -19.08 -8.09
C GLU A 442 -4.66 -18.79 -6.71
N HIS A 443 -4.87 -17.51 -6.38
CA HIS A 443 -5.47 -17.14 -5.09
C HIS A 443 -6.90 -17.63 -4.96
N LEU A 444 -7.70 -17.55 -6.03
CA LEU A 444 -9.04 -18.14 -6.04
C LEU A 444 -8.98 -19.68 -5.89
N GLY A 445 -8.00 -20.33 -6.50
CA GLY A 445 -7.73 -21.75 -6.34
C GLY A 445 -7.41 -22.10 -4.89
N ILE A 446 -6.50 -21.36 -4.24
CA ILE A 446 -6.17 -21.52 -2.82
C ILE A 446 -7.38 -21.29 -1.93
N ALA A 447 -8.21 -20.27 -2.22
CA ALA A 447 -9.40 -19.97 -1.43
C ALA A 447 -10.40 -21.14 -1.43
N LEU A 448 -10.58 -21.76 -2.60
CA LEU A 448 -11.56 -22.84 -2.81
C LEU A 448 -11.01 -24.20 -2.39
N LEU A 449 -9.81 -24.56 -2.88
CA LEU A 449 -9.21 -25.88 -2.71
C LEU A 449 -8.51 -26.05 -1.37
N MET A 450 -7.91 -24.99 -0.82
CA MET A 450 -7.15 -25.06 0.43
C MET A 450 -7.89 -24.48 1.64
N GLY A 451 -9.12 -23.99 1.45
CA GLY A 451 -9.93 -23.46 2.55
C GLY A 451 -9.37 -22.16 3.18
N LEU A 452 -8.56 -21.41 2.44
CA LEU A 452 -7.88 -20.19 2.90
C LEU A 452 -8.44 -18.90 2.26
N PRO A 453 -9.73 -18.56 2.47
CA PRO A 453 -10.36 -17.45 1.77
C PRO A 453 -9.83 -16.09 2.17
N PHE A 454 -9.46 -15.86 3.44
CA PHE A 454 -9.00 -14.55 3.90
C PHE A 454 -7.58 -14.24 3.46
N PHE A 455 -6.69 -15.24 3.51
CA PHE A 455 -5.38 -15.19 2.85
C PHE A 455 -5.53 -14.76 1.39
N SER A 456 -6.34 -15.47 0.62
CA SER A 456 -6.53 -15.19 -0.80
C SER A 456 -7.16 -13.83 -1.07
N LEU A 457 -8.12 -13.40 -0.24
CA LEU A 457 -8.71 -12.06 -0.37
C LEU A 457 -7.68 -10.96 -0.10
N ALA A 458 -6.80 -11.12 0.90
CA ALA A 458 -5.71 -10.19 1.17
C ALA A 458 -4.73 -10.12 -0.02
N MET A 459 -4.35 -11.27 -0.58
CA MET A 459 -3.46 -11.33 -1.75
C MET A 459 -4.10 -10.70 -2.99
N ILE A 460 -5.36 -11.02 -3.29
CA ILE A 460 -6.10 -10.40 -4.42
C ILE A 460 -6.26 -8.88 -4.21
N ALA A 461 -6.52 -8.43 -2.98
CA ALA A 461 -6.62 -7.01 -2.66
C ALA A 461 -5.28 -6.29 -2.91
N MET A 462 -4.17 -6.92 -2.56
CA MET A 462 -2.82 -6.40 -2.83
C MET A 462 -2.52 -6.37 -4.34
N ASP A 463 -2.76 -7.48 -5.05
CA ASP A 463 -2.54 -7.61 -6.50
C ASP A 463 -3.32 -6.58 -7.32
N SER A 464 -4.46 -6.12 -6.80
CA SER A 464 -5.29 -5.10 -7.42
C SER A 464 -4.53 -3.79 -7.73
N VAL A 465 -3.39 -3.55 -7.07
CA VAL A 465 -2.50 -2.42 -7.36
C VAL A 465 -1.99 -2.42 -8.81
N PHE A 466 -1.91 -3.59 -9.46
CA PHE A 466 -1.46 -3.72 -10.85
C PHE A 466 -2.60 -3.69 -11.88
N LEU A 467 -3.87 -3.60 -11.43
CA LEU A 467 -5.01 -3.58 -12.33
C LEU A 467 -5.00 -2.34 -13.23
N PRO A 468 -5.35 -2.47 -14.53
CA PRO A 468 -5.45 -1.34 -15.43
C PRO A 468 -6.52 -0.34 -14.96
N THR A 469 -6.19 0.95 -14.91
CA THR A 469 -7.16 2.00 -14.56
C THR A 469 -8.41 1.97 -15.45
N ALA A 470 -8.26 1.65 -16.74
CA ALA A 470 -9.39 1.50 -17.65
C ALA A 470 -10.37 0.38 -17.22
N PHE A 471 -9.84 -0.74 -16.72
CA PHE A 471 -10.66 -1.83 -16.19
C PHE A 471 -11.39 -1.40 -14.91
N LEU A 472 -10.71 -0.71 -13.99
CA LEU A 472 -11.29 -0.18 -12.76
C LEU A 472 -12.42 0.83 -13.04
N LEU A 473 -12.20 1.75 -13.98
CA LEU A 473 -13.22 2.70 -14.42
C LEU A 473 -14.42 2.01 -15.08
N TRP A 474 -14.17 1.04 -15.95
CA TRP A 474 -15.22 0.23 -16.57
C TRP A 474 -16.07 -0.46 -15.52
N LEU A 475 -15.44 -1.14 -14.55
CA LEU A 475 -16.12 -1.85 -13.47
C LEU A 475 -16.94 -0.89 -12.61
N GLY A 476 -16.35 0.24 -12.20
CA GLY A 476 -17.06 1.29 -11.46
C GLY A 476 -18.27 1.84 -12.21
N SER A 477 -18.18 2.03 -13.53
CA SER A 477 -19.30 2.50 -14.36
C SER A 477 -20.44 1.48 -14.46
N ARG A 478 -20.14 0.18 -14.38
CA ARG A 478 -21.14 -0.90 -14.42
C ARG A 478 -21.87 -0.99 -13.09
N LEU A 479 -21.14 -0.96 -11.98
CA LEU A 479 -21.70 -0.96 -10.63
C LEU A 479 -22.53 0.30 -10.36
N GLY A 480 -22.07 1.47 -10.80
CA GLY A 480 -22.81 2.73 -10.69
C GLY A 480 -24.12 2.75 -11.48
N ARG A 481 -24.14 2.14 -12.67
CA ARG A 481 -25.37 1.98 -13.48
C ARG A 481 -26.37 1.01 -12.84
N GLY A 482 -25.89 -0.04 -12.16
CA GLY A 482 -26.74 -0.94 -11.39
C GLY A 482 -27.38 -0.25 -10.18
N ALA A 483 -26.58 0.52 -9.42
CA ALA A 483 -27.06 1.26 -8.26
C ALA A 483 -28.02 2.40 -8.62
N GLY A 484 -27.77 3.15 -9.69
CA GLY A 484 -28.66 4.22 -10.16
C GLY A 484 -30.01 3.74 -10.74
N ARG A 485 -30.12 2.45 -11.08
CA ARG A 485 -31.39 1.81 -11.45
C ARG A 485 -32.23 1.40 -10.24
N LEU A 486 -31.59 1.16 -9.09
CA LEU A 486 -32.26 0.76 -7.85
C LEU A 486 -32.57 1.95 -6.94
N GLY A 487 -31.78 3.01 -6.98
CA GLY A 487 -32.09 4.30 -6.36
C GLY A 487 -32.19 5.35 -7.45
N GLY A 488 -33.42 5.78 -7.79
CA GLY A 488 -33.75 6.72 -8.87
C GLY A 488 -33.22 8.16 -8.70
N GLY A 489 -31.94 8.30 -8.36
CA GLY A 489 -31.22 9.56 -8.36
C GLY A 489 -30.44 9.71 -9.67
N GLU A 490 -30.55 10.87 -10.30
CA GLU A 490 -29.73 11.25 -11.44
C GLU A 490 -28.23 10.98 -11.16
N PRO A 491 -27.50 10.41 -12.13
CA PRO A 491 -26.06 10.26 -11.99
C PRO A 491 -25.44 11.65 -11.84
N ALA A 492 -24.78 11.88 -10.71
CA ALA A 492 -23.94 13.07 -10.55
C ALA A 492 -22.96 13.14 -11.72
N PRO A 493 -22.78 14.32 -12.35
CA PRO A 493 -21.90 14.45 -13.50
C PRO A 493 -20.52 13.91 -13.10
N ALA A 494 -20.00 13.02 -13.96
CA ALA A 494 -18.63 12.54 -13.85
C ALA A 494 -17.74 13.75 -13.60
N ALA A 495 -16.90 13.68 -12.57
CA ALA A 495 -15.99 14.75 -12.20
C ALA A 495 -15.16 15.15 -13.42
N ALA A 496 -15.62 16.18 -14.12
CA ALA A 496 -14.79 16.99 -14.97
C ALA A 496 -13.76 17.62 -14.03
N ASP A 497 -12.50 17.35 -14.33
CA ASP A 497 -11.30 18.11 -14.03
C ASP A 497 -11.44 19.08 -12.84
N LEU A 498 -10.79 18.71 -11.75
CA LEU A 498 -10.55 19.61 -10.62
C LEU A 498 -9.94 20.94 -11.13
N PRO A 499 -10.31 22.10 -10.59
CA PRO A 499 -9.71 23.38 -10.97
C PRO A 499 -8.21 23.33 -10.64
N GLY A 500 -7.40 23.23 -11.69
CA GLY A 500 -5.98 22.91 -11.66
C GLY A 500 -5.49 22.23 -12.94
N GLU A 501 -6.39 21.59 -13.69
CA GLU A 501 -6.13 21.16 -15.07
C GLU A 501 -6.36 22.32 -16.04
N ALA A 502 -5.36 23.20 -16.13
CA ALA A 502 -5.20 24.05 -17.30
C ALA A 502 -4.96 23.11 -18.49
N ARG A 503 -6.01 22.86 -19.28
CA ARG A 503 -5.90 22.33 -20.63
C ARG A 503 -4.88 23.22 -21.35
N PRO A 504 -3.78 22.67 -21.92
CA PRO A 504 -2.89 23.51 -22.71
C PRO A 504 -3.73 24.20 -23.78
N PRO A 505 -3.55 25.52 -24.01
CA PRO A 505 -4.31 26.21 -25.03
C PRO A 505 -4.14 25.42 -26.33
N GLN A 506 -5.27 25.05 -26.95
CA GLN A 506 -5.22 24.59 -28.33
C GLN A 506 -4.46 25.66 -29.11
N PRO A 507 -3.39 25.32 -29.83
CA PRO A 507 -2.78 26.28 -30.74
C PRO A 507 -3.90 26.76 -31.64
N ALA A 508 -4.12 28.07 -31.69
CA ALA A 508 -4.99 28.65 -32.71
C ALA A 508 -4.51 28.08 -34.05
N GLU A 509 -5.41 27.43 -34.80
CA GLU A 509 -5.11 27.00 -36.16
C GLU A 509 -4.74 28.26 -36.96
N GLY A 510 -3.44 28.52 -37.06
CA GLY A 510 -2.92 29.50 -37.99
C GLY A 510 -3.26 29.06 -39.41
N PRO A 511 -3.41 29.99 -40.36
CA PRO A 511 -3.71 29.66 -41.74
C PRO A 511 -2.70 28.64 -42.26
N ARG A 512 -3.19 27.54 -42.82
CA ARG A 512 -2.36 26.46 -43.37
C ARG A 512 -1.42 27.06 -44.43
N PRO A 513 -0.12 26.77 -44.39
CA PRO A 513 0.81 27.29 -45.38
C PRO A 513 0.49 26.72 -46.77
N ALA A 514 0.55 27.57 -47.79
CA ALA A 514 0.09 27.32 -49.17
C ALA A 514 0.76 26.15 -49.92
N TRP A 515 1.73 25.46 -49.32
CA TRP A 515 2.31 24.24 -49.86
C TRP A 515 1.52 22.97 -49.51
N ALA A 516 0.59 23.04 -48.54
CA ALA A 516 -0.24 21.92 -48.13
C ALA A 516 -1.46 21.64 -49.05
N GLU A 517 -1.64 22.41 -50.14
CA GLU A 517 -2.70 22.21 -51.14
C GLU A 517 -2.19 21.62 -52.47
N ARG A 518 -0.95 21.12 -52.52
CA ARG A 518 -0.46 20.36 -53.68
C ARG A 518 0.18 19.05 -53.20
N GLY A 519 -0.64 18.01 -53.18
CA GLY A 519 -0.28 16.63 -52.89
C GLY A 519 -1.49 15.73 -53.03
#